data_AF-A0A1F8FE27-F1
#
_entry.id   AF-A0A1F8FE27-F1
#
_cell.length_a   1.000
_cell.length_b   1.000
_cell.length_c   1.000
_cell.angle_alpha   90.00
_cell.angle_beta   90.00
_cell.angle_gamma   90.00
#
_symmetry.space_group_name_H-M   'P 1'
#
loop_
_entity.id
_entity.type
_entity.pdbx_description
1 polymer ?
#
loop_
_entity_poly.entity_id
_entity_poly.type
_entity_poly.pdbx_seq_one_letter_code
_entity_poly.pdbx_strand_id
1 'polypeptide(L)'
;MPKVEIILFDSYLQAIKNSVGSNLFRNLYALLDGARMDICKNGGLSCPVFLSSVLYLYKLSSDIHATADGTIRDMENFGWHLILEPRPGAVLLWEAKDTEDPAGDVYSSHRHLGFYTGDFKAVSNNARAGHPLEHHWTFGTKQNGEPMRKVTAIYWHDELG
;
A
#
# COMPACT_ATOMS: atom_id res chain seq x y z
N MET A 1 -5.61 24.55 29.70
CA MET A 1 -5.16 24.07 28.37
C MET A 1 -6.30 23.28 27.74
N PRO A 2 -6.59 23.42 26.44
CA PRO A 2 -7.65 22.65 25.80
C PRO A 2 -7.29 21.16 25.77
N LYS A 3 -8.30 20.28 25.87
CA LYS A 3 -8.16 18.84 25.62
C LYS A 3 -7.98 18.65 24.11
N VAL A 4 -6.93 17.94 23.72
CA VAL A 4 -6.64 17.59 22.31
C VAL A 4 -6.88 16.10 22.14
N GLU A 5 -7.60 15.72 21.08
CA GLU A 5 -7.93 14.34 20.73
C GLU A 5 -7.70 14.15 19.23
N ILE A 6 -7.07 13.04 18.85
CA ILE A 6 -6.77 12.72 17.45
C ILE A 6 -7.97 12.00 16.85
N ILE A 7 -8.47 12.49 15.72
CA ILE A 7 -9.47 11.77 14.93
C ILE A 7 -8.71 10.77 14.04
N LEU A 8 -8.65 9.51 14.48
CA LEU A 8 -7.83 8.47 13.86
C LEU A 8 -8.13 8.30 12.37
N PHE A 9 -9.40 8.05 12.03
CA PHE A 9 -9.83 7.79 10.66
C PHE A 9 -9.50 8.95 9.71
N ASP A 10 -9.88 10.17 10.07
CA ASP A 10 -9.65 11.36 9.24
C ASP A 10 -8.16 11.61 9.03
N SER A 11 -7.36 11.46 10.09
CA SER A 11 -5.92 11.66 10.03
C SER A 11 -5.26 10.61 9.14
N TYR A 12 -5.61 9.34 9.34
CA TYR A 12 -5.13 8.20 8.57
C TYR A 12 -5.46 8.32 7.07
N LEU A 13 -6.74 8.58 6.76
CA LEU A 13 -7.19 8.73 5.38
C LEU A 13 -6.55 9.94 4.69
N GLN A 14 -6.38 11.05 5.41
CA GLN A 14 -5.72 12.23 4.86
C GLN A 14 -4.23 11.99 4.62
N ALA A 15 -3.54 11.23 5.47
CA ALA A 15 -2.14 10.86 5.25
C ALA A 15 -1.96 9.99 4.00
N ILE A 16 -2.88 9.04 3.76
CA ILE A 16 -2.89 8.26 2.51
C ILE A 16 -3.02 9.19 1.30
N LYS A 17 -3.97 10.12 1.31
CA LYS A 17 -4.20 11.08 0.21
C LYS A 17 -2.99 11.99 0.00
N ASN A 18 -2.40 12.50 1.08
CA ASN A 18 -1.21 13.36 1.05
C ASN A 18 0.05 12.63 0.59
N SER A 19 0.05 11.29 0.59
CA SER A 19 1.18 10.50 0.13
C SER A 19 1.32 10.46 -1.38
N VAL A 20 0.28 10.83 -2.14
CA VAL A 20 0.32 10.88 -3.61
C VAL A 20 1.42 11.82 -4.08
N GLY A 21 2.31 11.31 -4.93
CA GLY A 21 3.48 12.04 -5.45
C GLY A 21 4.64 12.19 -4.46
N SER A 22 4.52 11.66 -3.24
CA SER A 22 5.58 11.76 -2.24
C SER A 22 6.73 10.78 -2.49
N ASN A 23 7.97 11.27 -2.40
CA ASN A 23 9.17 10.44 -2.51
C ASN A 23 9.61 9.83 -1.16
N LEU A 24 8.84 10.03 -0.09
CA LEU A 24 9.19 9.59 1.27
C LEU A 24 9.46 8.08 1.35
N PHE A 25 8.70 7.28 0.62
CA PHE A 25 8.74 5.81 0.70
C PHE A 25 9.65 5.18 -0.37
N ARG A 26 10.26 5.98 -1.24
CA ARG A 26 10.92 5.52 -2.47
C ARG A 26 12.09 4.58 -2.19
N ASN A 27 12.88 4.86 -1.16
CA ASN A 27 14.11 4.13 -0.88
C ASN A 27 14.08 3.53 0.53
N LEU A 28 14.60 2.32 0.67
CA LEU A 28 14.86 1.69 1.96
C LEU A 28 16.23 1.01 1.87
N TYR A 29 17.18 1.45 2.69
CA TYR A 29 18.54 0.94 2.64
C TYR A 29 18.74 -0.17 3.67
N ALA A 30 19.27 -1.30 3.23
CA ALA A 30 19.61 -2.44 4.08
C ALA A 30 21.03 -2.96 3.77
N LEU A 31 21.58 -3.75 4.69
CA LEU A 31 22.78 -4.54 4.45
C LEU A 31 22.37 -5.93 3.96
N LEU A 32 22.75 -6.28 2.74
CA LEU A 32 22.59 -7.60 2.16
C LEU A 32 23.98 -8.20 1.96
N ASP A 33 24.30 -9.26 2.71
CA ASP A 33 25.63 -9.90 2.73
C ASP A 33 26.78 -8.90 2.95
N GLY A 34 26.56 -7.92 3.82
CA GLY A 34 27.52 -6.86 4.14
C GLY A 34 27.55 -5.69 3.16
N ALA A 35 26.84 -5.77 2.03
CA ALA A 35 26.74 -4.68 1.07
C ALA A 35 25.51 -3.80 1.33
N ARG A 36 25.71 -2.47 1.38
CA ARG A 36 24.59 -1.51 1.44
C ARG A 36 23.85 -1.50 0.11
N MET A 37 22.54 -1.77 0.15
CA MET A 37 21.66 -1.77 -1.01
C MET A 37 20.37 -0.99 -0.73
N ASP A 38 19.85 -0.28 -1.73
CA ASP A 38 18.44 0.15 -1.73
C ASP A 38 17.56 -1.04 -2.14
N ILE A 39 16.86 -1.63 -1.17
CA ILE A 39 16.02 -2.81 -1.39
C ILE A 39 14.69 -2.45 -2.06
N CYS A 40 14.34 -1.16 -2.11
CA CYS A 40 13.16 -0.68 -2.84
C CYS A 40 13.43 -0.44 -4.33
N LYS A 41 14.68 -0.54 -4.80
CA LYS A 41 15.06 -0.37 -6.21
C LYS A 41 14.55 0.96 -6.80
N ASN A 42 14.89 2.06 -6.14
CA ASN A 42 14.44 3.40 -6.53
C ASN A 42 12.91 3.54 -6.63
N GLY A 43 12.18 2.81 -5.79
CA GLY A 43 10.72 2.84 -5.71
C GLY A 43 10.01 1.72 -6.48
N GLY A 44 10.73 0.90 -7.26
CA GLY A 44 10.16 -0.25 -7.96
C GLY A 44 9.48 -1.26 -7.04
N LEU A 45 10.03 -1.47 -5.85
CA LEU A 45 9.56 -2.43 -4.84
C LEU A 45 9.04 -1.75 -3.56
N SER A 46 8.64 -0.48 -3.64
CA SER A 46 8.28 0.33 -2.47
C SER A 46 6.85 0.09 -1.94
N CYS A 47 5.98 -0.67 -2.65
CA CYS A 47 4.58 -0.83 -2.24
C CYS A 47 4.36 -1.31 -0.79
N PRO A 48 5.08 -2.33 -0.25
CA PRO A 48 4.91 -2.72 1.15
C PRO A 48 5.47 -1.66 2.12
N VAL A 49 6.56 -0.97 1.77
CA VAL A 49 7.16 0.07 2.61
C VAL A 49 6.20 1.25 2.75
N PHE A 50 5.61 1.72 1.65
CA PHE A 50 4.58 2.74 1.70
C PHE A 50 3.41 2.33 2.61
N LEU A 51 2.80 1.18 2.34
CA LEU A 51 1.60 0.75 3.06
C LEU A 51 1.87 0.57 4.55
N SER A 52 2.89 -0.23 4.89
CA SER A 52 3.22 -0.53 6.29
C SER A 52 3.71 0.70 7.06
N SER A 53 4.38 1.66 6.42
CA SER A 53 4.77 2.91 7.08
C SER A 53 3.56 3.74 7.51
N VAL A 54 2.54 3.82 6.65
CA VAL A 54 1.29 4.53 7.00
C VAL A 54 0.55 3.78 8.11
N LEU A 55 0.41 2.45 8.01
CA LEU A 55 -0.24 1.66 9.05
C LEU A 55 0.45 1.82 10.41
N TYR A 56 1.78 1.72 10.43
CA TYR A 56 2.58 1.85 11.63
C TYR A 56 2.46 3.25 12.26
N LEU A 57 2.48 4.32 11.45
CA LEU A 57 2.31 5.70 11.92
C LEU A 57 1.00 5.90 12.70
N TYR A 58 -0.06 5.21 12.29
CA TYR A 58 -1.38 5.27 12.92
C TYR A 58 -1.65 4.13 13.90
N LYS A 59 -0.62 3.34 14.25
CA LYS A 59 -0.71 2.19 15.16
C LYS A 59 -1.75 1.17 14.72
N LEU A 60 -1.81 0.91 13.42
CA LEU A 60 -2.67 -0.12 12.79
C LEU A 60 -1.84 -1.33 12.32
N SER A 61 -0.55 -1.38 12.64
CA SER A 61 0.34 -2.52 12.42
C SER A 61 1.42 -2.51 13.50
N SER A 62 2.12 -3.63 13.70
CA SER A 62 3.16 -3.69 14.72
C SER A 62 4.50 -3.13 14.26
N ASP A 63 4.78 -3.16 12.95
CA ASP A 63 6.04 -2.67 12.38
C ASP A 63 5.90 -2.23 10.91
N ILE A 64 7.01 -1.72 10.36
CA ILE A 64 7.21 -1.41 8.95
C ILE A 64 7.82 -2.63 8.24
N HIS A 65 7.30 -2.95 7.05
CA HIS A 65 7.67 -4.14 6.29
C HIS A 65 8.12 -3.79 4.87
N ALA A 66 9.13 -4.50 4.39
CA ALA A 66 9.63 -4.39 3.02
C ALA A 66 9.06 -5.45 2.06
N THR A 67 8.15 -6.32 2.52
CA THR A 67 7.54 -7.38 1.71
C THR A 67 6.03 -7.41 1.91
N ALA A 68 5.28 -7.69 0.84
CA ALA A 68 3.82 -7.79 0.92
C ALA A 68 3.37 -8.89 1.89
N ASP A 69 4.08 -10.02 1.95
CA ASP A 69 3.79 -11.10 2.88
C ASP A 69 3.98 -10.72 4.34
N GLY A 70 5.07 -10.01 4.65
CA GLY A 70 5.31 -9.49 5.99
C GLY A 70 4.21 -8.53 6.40
N THR A 71 3.85 -7.60 5.51
CA THR A 71 2.76 -6.65 5.73
C THR A 71 1.42 -7.33 6.00
N ILE A 72 1.01 -8.28 5.16
CA ILE A 72 -0.27 -8.99 5.31
C ILE A 72 -0.31 -9.77 6.62
N ARG A 73 0.75 -10.51 6.93
CA ARG A 73 0.82 -11.32 8.15
C ARG A 73 0.76 -10.45 9.40
N ASP A 74 1.45 -9.31 9.39
CA ASP A 74 1.40 -8.36 10.49
C ASP A 74 0.00 -7.77 10.64
N MET A 75 -0.61 -7.32 9.55
CA MET A 75 -1.98 -6.81 9.56
C MET A 75 -2.96 -7.84 10.16
N GLU A 76 -2.93 -9.09 9.70
CA GLU A 76 -3.80 -10.16 10.21
C GLU A 76 -3.58 -10.38 11.72
N ASN A 77 -2.33 -10.39 12.18
CA ASN A 77 -2.01 -10.49 13.60
C ASN A 77 -2.41 -9.24 14.41
N PHE A 78 -2.48 -8.08 13.75
CA PHE A 78 -2.83 -6.80 14.34
C PHE A 78 -4.33 -6.50 14.27
N GLY A 79 -5.18 -7.49 13.95
CA GLY A 79 -6.63 -7.35 14.01
C GLY A 79 -7.30 -6.90 12.70
N TRP A 80 -6.55 -6.84 11.58
CA TRP A 80 -7.17 -6.71 10.27
C TRP A 80 -7.87 -7.99 9.87
N HIS A 81 -9.08 -7.86 9.31
CA HIS A 81 -9.87 -8.99 8.84
C HIS A 81 -10.42 -8.74 7.43
N LEU A 82 -10.79 -9.82 6.75
CA LEU A 82 -11.31 -9.76 5.39
C LEU A 82 -12.74 -9.19 5.36
N ILE A 83 -13.01 -8.31 4.39
CA ILE A 83 -14.35 -7.82 4.07
C ILE A 83 -14.66 -8.02 2.58
N LEU A 84 -15.95 -8.01 2.22
CA LEU A 84 -16.40 -8.27 0.85
C LEU A 84 -16.38 -7.04 -0.05
N GLU A 85 -16.69 -5.87 0.50
CA GLU A 85 -16.82 -4.62 -0.25
C GLU A 85 -15.86 -3.57 0.29
N PRO A 86 -15.14 -2.83 -0.57
CA PRO A 86 -14.15 -1.87 -0.10
C PRO A 86 -14.82 -0.66 0.57
N ARG A 87 -14.25 -0.26 1.70
CA ARG A 87 -14.61 0.96 2.45
C ARG A 87 -13.43 1.92 2.44
N PRO A 88 -13.62 3.25 2.40
CA PRO A 88 -12.50 4.19 2.44
C PRO A 88 -11.59 3.88 3.65
N GLY A 89 -10.29 3.80 3.41
CA GLY A 89 -9.30 3.37 4.40
C GLY A 89 -8.96 1.87 4.40
N ALA A 90 -9.75 1.03 3.73
CA ALA A 90 -9.46 -0.40 3.59
C ALA A 90 -8.16 -0.64 2.81
N VAL A 91 -7.48 -1.73 3.13
CA VAL A 91 -6.31 -2.18 2.37
C VAL A 91 -6.76 -3.15 1.28
N LEU A 92 -6.27 -2.93 0.07
CA LEU A 92 -6.50 -3.75 -1.11
C LEU A 92 -5.27 -4.60 -1.40
N LEU A 93 -5.50 -5.89 -1.63
CA LEU A 93 -4.52 -6.79 -2.20
C LEU A 93 -4.93 -7.14 -3.63
N TRP A 94 -4.05 -6.86 -4.59
CA TRP A 94 -4.24 -7.24 -5.97
C TRP A 94 -3.46 -8.50 -6.34
N GLU A 95 -3.97 -9.21 -7.35
CA GLU A 95 -3.33 -10.37 -7.95
C GLU A 95 -1.87 -10.08 -8.35
N ALA A 96 -1.03 -11.11 -8.28
CA ALA A 96 0.35 -11.03 -8.71
C ALA A 96 0.44 -10.77 -10.23
N LYS A 97 1.30 -9.84 -10.64
CA LYS A 97 1.63 -9.56 -12.04
C LYS A 97 3.09 -9.16 -12.15
N ASP A 98 3.61 -9.26 -13.37
CA ASP A 98 4.91 -8.71 -13.68
C ASP A 98 4.86 -7.18 -13.58
N THR A 99 5.89 -6.60 -12.96
CA THR A 99 6.01 -5.15 -12.77
C THR A 99 7.37 -4.68 -13.23
N GLU A 100 7.40 -3.52 -13.88
CA GLU A 100 8.63 -2.86 -14.33
C GLU A 100 8.96 -1.69 -13.41
N ASP A 101 10.22 -1.58 -12.97
CA ASP A 101 10.71 -0.46 -12.17
C ASP A 101 11.15 0.74 -13.04
N PRO A 102 11.64 1.85 -12.46
CA PRO A 102 12.05 3.01 -13.25
C PRO A 102 13.27 2.77 -14.14
N ALA A 103 14.08 1.74 -13.86
CA ALA A 103 15.24 1.36 -14.67
C ALA A 103 14.86 0.45 -15.86
N GLY A 104 13.62 -0.05 -15.88
CA GLY A 104 13.15 -1.00 -16.89
C GLY A 104 13.32 -2.46 -16.48
N ASP A 105 13.73 -2.74 -15.23
CA ASP A 105 13.87 -4.10 -14.74
C ASP A 105 12.50 -4.70 -14.44
N VAL A 106 12.26 -5.93 -14.92
CA VAL A 106 11.00 -6.64 -14.75
C VAL A 106 11.09 -7.62 -13.57
N TYR A 107 10.17 -7.47 -12.62
CA TYR A 107 10.01 -8.34 -11.46
C TYR A 107 8.78 -9.20 -11.67
N SER A 108 8.98 -10.51 -11.75
CA SER A 108 7.89 -11.44 -12.03
C SER A 108 7.00 -11.69 -10.81
N SER A 109 5.70 -11.85 -11.06
CA SER A 109 4.72 -12.29 -10.04
C SER A 109 4.70 -11.43 -8.76
N HIS A 110 4.78 -10.09 -8.89
CA HIS A 110 4.72 -9.19 -7.75
C HIS A 110 3.26 -8.94 -7.32
N ARG A 111 2.92 -9.36 -6.09
CA ARG A 111 1.67 -8.93 -5.43
C ARG A 111 1.74 -7.45 -5.13
N HIS A 112 0.61 -6.79 -5.22
CA HIS A 112 0.54 -5.34 -5.03
C HIS A 112 -0.46 -4.98 -3.94
N LEU A 113 -0.13 -3.92 -3.23
CA LEU A 113 -0.83 -3.46 -2.04
C LEU A 113 -1.12 -1.97 -2.13
N GLY A 114 -2.24 -1.55 -1.56
CA GLY A 114 -2.65 -0.15 -1.55
C GLY A 114 -3.88 0.09 -0.71
N PHE A 115 -4.31 1.34 -0.66
CA PHE A 115 -5.46 1.77 0.13
C PHE A 115 -6.61 2.16 -0.78
N TYR A 116 -7.82 1.72 -0.46
CA TYR A 116 -9.03 2.26 -1.07
C TYR A 116 -9.36 3.62 -0.46
N THR A 117 -9.62 4.63 -1.27
CA THR A 117 -9.86 6.01 -0.80
C THR A 117 -11.30 6.48 -0.99
N GLY A 118 -12.19 5.62 -1.50
CA GLY A 118 -13.57 5.96 -1.86
C GLY A 118 -13.72 6.30 -3.34
N ASP A 119 -14.95 6.50 -3.81
CA ASP A 119 -15.26 6.95 -5.18
C ASP A 119 -14.57 6.16 -6.29
N PHE A 120 -14.47 4.83 -6.14
CA PHE A 120 -13.76 3.93 -7.05
C PHE A 120 -12.26 4.20 -7.19
N LYS A 121 -11.65 4.88 -6.21
CA LYS A 121 -10.23 5.25 -6.21
C LYS A 121 -9.43 4.45 -5.19
N ALA A 122 -8.16 4.27 -5.50
CA ALA A 122 -7.17 3.72 -4.61
C ALA A 122 -5.85 4.50 -4.73
N VAL A 123 -5.05 4.46 -3.66
CA VAL A 123 -3.68 4.97 -3.63
C VAL A 123 -2.73 3.81 -3.40
N SER A 124 -1.75 3.67 -4.28
CA SER A 124 -0.71 2.64 -4.15
C SER A 124 0.60 3.10 -4.80
N ASN A 125 1.72 2.49 -4.42
CA ASN A 125 3.00 2.78 -5.06
C ASN A 125 2.96 2.38 -6.55
N ASN A 126 3.38 3.27 -7.43
CA ASN A 126 3.58 2.92 -8.84
C ASN A 126 5.05 2.57 -9.07
N ALA A 127 5.35 1.33 -9.47
CA ALA A 127 6.72 0.85 -9.65
C ALA A 127 7.52 1.72 -10.63
N ARG A 128 6.92 2.10 -11.76
CA ARG A 128 7.58 2.91 -12.80
C ARG A 128 7.83 4.36 -12.38
N ALA A 129 6.91 4.96 -11.61
CA ALA A 129 7.07 6.33 -11.12
C ALA A 129 7.90 6.40 -9.82
N GLY A 130 8.03 5.28 -9.10
CA GLY A 130 8.76 5.16 -7.85
C GLY A 130 8.17 5.97 -6.69
N HIS A 131 6.84 6.20 -6.69
CA HIS A 131 6.11 6.88 -5.61
C HIS A 131 4.60 6.54 -5.66
N PRO A 132 3.84 6.80 -4.58
CA PRO A 132 2.39 6.59 -4.55
C PRO A 132 1.64 7.43 -5.59
N LEU A 133 0.64 6.82 -6.24
CA LEU A 133 -0.27 7.47 -7.18
C LEU A 133 -1.72 7.10 -6.85
N GLU A 134 -2.64 8.02 -7.16
CA GLU A 134 -4.07 7.72 -7.19
C GLU A 134 -4.43 7.09 -8.54
N HIS A 135 -5.26 6.05 -8.50
CA HIS A 135 -5.79 5.38 -9.69
C HIS A 135 -7.15 4.74 -9.38
N HIS A 136 -7.85 4.25 -10.42
CA HIS A 136 -9.05 3.45 -10.20
C HIS A 136 -8.72 2.18 -9.42
N TRP A 137 -9.54 1.77 -8.46
CA TRP A 137 -9.24 0.66 -7.54
C TRP A 137 -9.06 -0.71 -8.22
N THR A 138 -9.56 -0.87 -9.45
CA THR A 138 -9.33 -2.05 -10.30
C THR A 138 -8.31 -1.83 -11.44
N PHE A 139 -7.61 -0.70 -11.43
CA PHE A 139 -6.79 -0.19 -12.56
C PHE A 139 -7.60 0.06 -13.84
N GLY A 140 -8.91 0.30 -13.69
CA GLY A 140 -9.87 0.44 -14.79
C GLY A 140 -10.53 -0.88 -15.15
N THR A 141 -11.25 -0.89 -16.27
CA THR A 141 -11.96 -2.06 -16.79
C THR A 141 -11.52 -2.37 -18.22
N LYS A 142 -11.42 -3.67 -18.54
CA LYS A 142 -11.29 -4.16 -19.90
C LYS A 142 -12.59 -3.93 -20.68
N GLN A 143 -12.55 -4.14 -21.99
CA GLN A 143 -13.75 -4.03 -22.86
C GLN A 143 -14.90 -4.96 -22.46
N ASN A 144 -14.59 -6.11 -21.87
CA ASN A 144 -15.58 -7.08 -21.38
C ASN A 144 -16.13 -6.76 -19.98
N GLY A 145 -15.78 -5.59 -19.41
CA GLY A 145 -16.21 -5.16 -18.07
C GLY A 145 -15.38 -5.74 -16.92
N GLU A 146 -14.44 -6.64 -17.18
CA GLU A 146 -13.57 -7.18 -16.13
C GLU A 146 -12.56 -6.15 -15.62
N PRO A 147 -12.11 -6.26 -14.36
CA PRO A 147 -11.06 -5.39 -13.84
C PRO A 147 -9.74 -5.58 -14.63
N MET A 148 -9.03 -4.47 -14.87
CA MET A 148 -7.67 -4.52 -15.43
C MET A 148 -6.70 -5.26 -14.50
N ARG A 149 -6.91 -5.16 -13.19
CA ARG A 149 -6.23 -5.98 -12.18
C ARG A 149 -7.22 -6.41 -11.10
N LYS A 150 -7.32 -7.72 -10.88
CA LYS A 150 -8.24 -8.30 -9.91
C LYS A 150 -7.77 -8.01 -8.48
N VAL A 151 -8.69 -7.55 -7.63
CA VAL A 151 -8.51 -7.53 -6.17
C VAL A 151 -8.77 -8.93 -5.64
N THR A 152 -7.82 -9.50 -4.92
CA THR A 152 -7.91 -10.86 -4.35
C THR A 152 -8.27 -10.87 -2.87
N ALA A 153 -8.04 -9.76 -2.16
CA ALA A 153 -8.49 -9.58 -0.78
C ALA A 153 -8.69 -8.09 -0.46
N ILE A 154 -9.58 -7.83 0.48
CA ILE A 154 -9.85 -6.50 1.03
C ILE A 154 -9.81 -6.65 2.55
N TYR A 155 -9.00 -5.83 3.21
CA TYR A 155 -8.81 -5.88 4.66
C TYR A 155 -9.38 -4.63 5.33
N TRP A 156 -9.99 -4.81 6.49
CA TRP A 156 -10.52 -3.76 7.36
C TRP A 156 -10.02 -3.92 8.79
N HIS A 157 -9.93 -2.80 9.50
CA HIS A 157 -9.56 -2.75 10.90
C HIS A 157 -10.65 -2.00 11.69
N ASP A 158 -11.16 -2.61 12.75
CA ASP A 158 -12.33 -2.09 13.49
C ASP A 158 -12.08 -0.74 14.17
N GLU A 159 -10.82 -0.39 14.49
CA GLU A 159 -10.50 0.94 15.05
C GLU A 159 -10.77 2.09 14.07
N LEU A 160 -10.98 1.80 12.78
CA LEU A 160 -11.31 2.81 11.76
C LEU A 160 -12.80 3.19 11.74
N GLY A 161 -13.66 2.50 12.49
CA GLY A 161 -15.12 2.76 12.54
C GLY A 161 -15.92 1.80 11.67
#